data_AF-A0A2V8VNZ7-F1
#
_entry.id   AF-A0A2V8VNZ7-F1
#
_cell.length_a   1.000
_cell.length_b   1.000
_cell.length_c   1.000
_cell.angle_alpha   90.00
_cell.angle_beta   90.00
_cell.angle_gamma   90.00
#
_symmetry.space_group_name_H-M   'P 1'
#
loop_
_entity.id
_entity.type
_entity.pdbx_description
1 polymer ?
#
loop_
_entity_poly.entity_id
_entity_poly.type
_entity_poly.pdbx_seq_one_letter_code
_entity_poly.pdbx_strand_id
1 'polypeptide(L)'
;MSLNRGTRCARVLAILFVAGASLIAAGYGLAGIEKQRWGYTTDDFESRKTRPLRVAILQPHADFIKEKMIINDQMVAESMSLETEAAGAIKSVFDAKGYTTRVIAPADLETSAPLRTMVVKANDRYGEEWAKILYRPGRVPERLYGVGDAAIRLCSFLEVDGLVLVRIQAVGVSKGKATMRAIFGSSRPTSYARLDLAVIDGRTGAVEGFFSGFEPTSLRQITRKPSRVMGQVVDNAIRGYPAADMVRTFKKRKATVVESASLSDPRADPSDPVQDFEVLLQQRQKK
;
A
#
# COMPACT_ATOMS: atom_id res chain seq x y z
N MET A 1 -12.23 6.23 49.18
CA MET A 1 -11.34 5.33 48.41
C MET A 1 -12.11 4.78 47.22
N SER A 2 -11.92 5.33 46.03
CA SER A 2 -12.47 4.79 44.78
C SER A 2 -11.42 5.00 43.69
N LEU A 3 -10.85 3.90 43.20
CA LEU A 3 -9.81 3.90 42.17
C LEU A 3 -10.31 3.13 40.94
N ASN A 4 -10.56 3.89 39.89
CA ASN A 4 -10.36 3.59 38.47
C ASN A 4 -10.40 2.12 38.03
N ARG A 5 -11.57 1.67 37.56
CA ARG A 5 -11.75 0.45 36.76
C ARG A 5 -12.12 0.73 35.28
N GLY A 6 -11.78 1.90 34.74
CA GLY A 6 -12.24 2.33 33.40
C GLY A 6 -11.30 2.07 32.21
N THR A 7 -10.03 1.73 32.40
CA THR A 7 -9.01 1.83 31.31
C THR A 7 -8.53 0.51 30.72
N ARG A 8 -9.10 -0.64 31.11
CA ARG A 8 -8.61 -1.96 30.66
C ARG A 8 -9.37 -2.59 29.49
N CYS A 9 -10.53 -2.06 29.08
CA CYS A 9 -11.28 -2.60 27.94
C CYS A 9 -10.84 -2.07 26.56
N ALA A 10 -10.10 -0.96 26.48
CA ALA A 10 -9.70 -0.36 25.20
C ALA A 10 -8.51 -1.05 24.51
N ARG A 11 -7.77 -1.94 25.21
CA ARG A 11 -6.51 -2.51 24.69
C ARG A 11 -6.65 -3.86 23.96
N VAL A 12 -7.82 -4.50 24.00
CA VAL A 12 -7.97 -5.87 23.48
C VAL A 12 -8.63 -5.92 22.10
N LEU A 13 -9.23 -4.83 21.62
CA LEU A 13 -10.03 -4.86 20.38
C LEU A 13 -9.26 -4.65 19.06
N ALA A 14 -7.95 -4.37 19.11
CA ALA A 14 -7.12 -4.11 17.92
C ALA A 14 -6.45 -5.36 17.31
N ILE A 15 -6.64 -6.56 17.88
CA ILE A 15 -5.77 -7.72 17.60
C ILE A 15 -6.36 -8.73 16.60
N LEU A 16 -7.60 -8.57 16.11
CA LEU A 16 -8.25 -9.64 15.32
C LEU A 16 -8.05 -9.63 13.79
N PHE A 17 -7.24 -8.75 13.20
CA PHE A 17 -7.32 -8.53 11.74
C PHE A 17 -6.11 -8.90 10.87
N VAL A 18 -5.07 -9.56 11.38
CA VAL A 18 -3.87 -9.79 10.56
C VAL A 18 -3.32 -11.20 10.76
N ALA A 19 -3.76 -12.14 9.92
CA ALA A 19 -3.05 -13.42 9.79
C ALA A 19 -3.07 -14.03 8.37
N GLY A 20 -3.98 -13.64 7.48
CA GLY A 20 -4.13 -14.30 6.18
C GLY A 20 -3.23 -13.76 5.04
N ALA A 21 -3.04 -12.43 4.97
CA ALA A 21 -2.45 -11.80 3.77
C ALA A 21 -0.96 -11.42 3.90
N SER A 22 -0.42 -11.36 5.12
CA SER A 22 0.88 -10.74 5.41
C SER A 22 2.09 -11.59 5.01
N LEU A 23 1.92 -12.91 4.88
CA LEU A 23 3.03 -13.81 4.57
C LEU A 23 3.46 -13.77 3.09
N ILE A 24 2.52 -13.41 2.19
CA ILE A 24 2.79 -13.35 0.76
C ILE A 24 3.69 -12.14 0.45
N ALA A 25 3.52 -11.01 1.12
CA ALA A 25 4.25 -9.77 0.84
C ALA A 25 5.77 -9.80 1.15
N ALA A 26 6.23 -10.66 2.08
CA ALA A 26 7.63 -10.70 2.50
C ALA A 26 8.59 -11.25 1.42
N GLY A 27 8.09 -12.09 0.48
CA GLY A 27 8.88 -12.64 -0.62
C GLY A 27 9.12 -11.67 -1.78
N TYR A 28 8.27 -10.66 -1.95
CA TYR A 28 8.29 -9.77 -3.13
C TYR A 28 9.06 -8.46 -2.92
N GLY A 29 9.63 -8.24 -1.73
CA GLY A 29 10.32 -6.99 -1.37
C GLY A 29 11.63 -6.69 -2.12
N LEU A 30 12.14 -7.61 -2.96
CA LEU A 30 13.44 -7.45 -3.64
C LEU A 30 13.41 -7.61 -5.16
N ALA A 31 12.37 -8.19 -5.75
CA ALA A 31 12.37 -8.54 -7.19
C ALA A 31 11.97 -7.40 -8.15
N GLY A 32 11.80 -6.16 -7.65
CA GLY A 32 11.21 -5.07 -8.43
C GLY A 32 11.78 -3.67 -8.13
N ILE A 33 13.08 -3.57 -7.79
CA ILE A 33 13.77 -2.26 -7.62
C ILE A 33 14.10 -1.64 -9.01
N GLU A 34 13.63 -2.23 -10.12
CA GLU A 34 13.79 -1.68 -11.46
C GLU A 34 12.82 -0.52 -11.71
N LYS A 35 13.38 0.71 -11.71
CA LYS A 35 12.80 1.95 -12.28
C LYS A 35 11.38 2.25 -11.82
N GLN A 36 11.25 2.66 -10.55
CA GLN A 36 10.03 3.26 -10.01
C GLN A 36 9.66 4.50 -10.86
N ARG A 37 8.74 4.33 -11.82
CA ARG A 37 8.05 5.46 -12.47
C ARG A 37 7.32 6.23 -11.38
N TRP A 38 7.26 7.56 -11.50
CA TRP A 38 6.75 8.54 -10.53
C TRP A 38 5.24 8.46 -10.19
N GLY A 39 4.68 7.26 -10.11
CA GLY A 39 3.26 6.99 -10.02
C GLY A 39 2.69 6.43 -11.31
N TYR A 40 1.61 5.67 -11.17
CA TYR A 40 0.79 5.14 -12.27
C TYR A 40 -0.58 5.78 -12.16
N THR A 41 -0.94 6.58 -13.17
CA THR A 41 -2.16 7.39 -13.17
C THR A 41 -2.95 7.18 -14.46
N THR A 42 -4.26 7.37 -14.39
CA THR A 42 -5.12 7.43 -15.59
C THR A 42 -4.98 8.78 -16.29
N ASP A 43 -5.32 8.84 -17.58
CA ASP A 43 -5.32 10.11 -18.33
C ASP A 43 -6.36 11.11 -17.78
N ASP A 44 -7.50 10.60 -17.29
CA ASP A 44 -8.55 11.42 -16.67
C ASP A 44 -8.08 12.02 -15.32
N PHE A 45 -7.18 11.34 -14.60
CA PHE A 45 -6.58 11.86 -13.37
C PHE A 45 -5.57 12.99 -13.68
N GLU A 46 -4.72 12.79 -14.67
CA GLU A 46 -3.72 13.78 -15.09
C GLU A 46 -4.37 15.04 -15.69
N SER A 47 -5.49 14.87 -16.40
CA SER A 47 -6.31 15.95 -16.97
C SER A 47 -7.30 16.58 -15.97
N ARG A 48 -7.28 16.15 -14.70
CA ARG A 48 -8.14 16.64 -13.60
C ARG A 48 -9.63 16.28 -13.70
N LYS A 49 -10.04 15.45 -14.67
CA LYS A 49 -11.43 15.02 -14.81
C LYS A 49 -11.90 14.12 -13.66
N THR A 50 -11.05 13.20 -13.21
CA THR A 50 -11.33 12.26 -12.10
C THR A 50 -10.45 12.48 -10.87
N ARG A 51 -9.50 13.43 -10.92
CA ARG A 51 -8.64 13.72 -9.79
C ARG A 51 -9.43 14.41 -8.66
N PRO A 52 -9.50 13.81 -7.46
CA PRO A 52 -10.26 14.38 -6.35
C PRO A 52 -9.56 15.62 -5.79
N LEU A 53 -10.32 16.69 -5.49
CA LEU A 53 -9.78 17.92 -4.89
C LEU A 53 -10.00 17.94 -3.38
N ARG A 54 -11.15 17.41 -2.94
CA ARG A 54 -11.45 17.08 -1.54
C ARG A 54 -11.18 15.60 -1.32
N VAL A 55 -10.21 15.27 -0.47
CA VAL A 55 -9.81 13.88 -0.22
C VAL A 55 -9.95 13.52 1.25
N ALA A 56 -10.49 12.33 1.51
CA ALA A 56 -10.38 11.70 2.82
C ALA A 56 -9.17 10.76 2.83
N ILE A 57 -8.22 11.02 3.73
CA ILE A 57 -7.08 10.15 3.98
C ILE A 57 -7.51 9.16 5.05
N LEU A 58 -7.61 7.89 4.68
CA LEU A 58 -7.85 6.83 5.64
C LEU A 58 -6.57 6.53 6.42
N GLN A 59 -6.73 6.12 7.68
CA GLN A 59 -5.60 5.73 8.53
C GLN A 59 -4.73 4.72 7.75
N PRO A 60 -3.43 5.02 7.54
CA PRO A 60 -2.51 4.07 6.92
C PRO A 60 -2.46 2.79 7.73
N HIS A 61 -2.17 1.68 7.06
CA HIS A 61 -1.93 0.39 7.73
C HIS A 61 -0.46 0.02 7.58
N ALA A 62 0.23 -0.19 8.70
CA ALA A 62 1.65 -0.52 8.72
C ALA A 62 1.91 -1.97 9.12
N ASP A 63 2.42 -2.75 8.16
CA ASP A 63 3.01 -4.05 8.42
C ASP A 63 4.47 -3.86 8.84
N PHE A 64 4.73 -4.01 10.14
CA PHE A 64 6.08 -3.97 10.67
C PHE A 64 6.64 -5.39 10.79
N ILE A 65 7.60 -5.73 9.93
CA ILE A 65 8.17 -7.06 9.81
C ILE A 65 9.57 -7.05 10.42
N LYS A 66 9.71 -7.62 11.62
CA LYS A 66 11.00 -8.05 12.17
C LYS A 66 11.20 -9.51 11.77
N GLU A 67 12.13 -9.78 10.86
CA GLU A 67 12.37 -11.16 10.39
C GLU A 67 12.58 -12.14 11.57
N LYS A 68 11.78 -13.21 11.62
CA LYS A 68 11.74 -14.27 12.65
C LYS A 68 11.23 -13.87 14.04
N MET A 69 10.56 -12.73 14.21
CA MET A 69 9.84 -12.44 15.46
C MET A 69 8.34 -12.66 15.28
N ILE A 70 7.73 -13.39 16.22
CA ILE A 70 6.28 -13.42 16.39
C ILE A 70 5.84 -12.01 16.75
N ILE A 71 4.79 -11.50 16.11
CA ILE A 71 4.23 -10.17 16.37
C ILE A 71 3.97 -10.05 17.87
N ASN A 72 4.66 -9.11 18.53
CA ASN A 72 4.48 -8.80 19.94
C ASN A 72 3.82 -7.43 20.10
N ASP A 73 3.29 -7.13 21.29
CA ASP A 73 2.61 -5.86 21.58
C ASP A 73 3.47 -4.62 21.26
N GLN A 74 4.80 -4.77 21.35
CA GLN A 74 5.74 -3.71 20.98
C GLN A 74 5.73 -3.43 19.47
N MET A 75 5.65 -4.46 18.63
CA MET A 75 5.55 -4.30 17.17
C MET A 75 4.22 -3.66 16.77
N VAL A 76 3.13 -3.98 17.47
CA VAL A 76 1.83 -3.32 17.25
C VAL A 76 1.91 -1.83 17.57
N ALA A 77 2.52 -1.46 18.70
CA ALA A 77 2.72 -0.06 19.06
C ALA A 77 3.65 0.68 18.07
N GLU A 78 4.70 0.01 17.59
CA GLU A 78 5.61 0.55 16.57
C GLU A 78 4.88 0.79 15.24
N SER A 79 4.01 -0.13 14.80
CA SER A 79 3.14 0.06 13.63
C SER A 79 2.22 1.27 13.78
N MET A 80 1.49 1.39 14.89
CA MET A 80 0.57 2.52 15.12
C MET A 80 1.30 3.88 15.08
N SER A 81 2.53 3.94 15.58
CA SER A 81 3.35 5.15 15.50
C SER A 81 3.70 5.48 14.05
N LEU A 82 4.09 4.50 13.23
CA LEU A 82 4.38 4.71 11.81
C LEU A 82 3.13 5.19 11.05
N GLU A 83 1.97 4.61 11.33
CA GLU A 83 0.71 4.99 10.68
C GLU A 83 0.32 6.44 11.00
N THR A 84 0.44 6.85 12.26
CA THR A 84 0.12 8.21 12.70
C THR A 84 1.04 9.24 12.05
N GLU A 85 2.34 8.98 12.07
CA GLU A 85 3.34 9.86 11.45
C GLU A 85 3.19 9.94 9.93
N ALA A 86 2.90 8.81 9.27
CA ALA A 86 2.63 8.79 7.84
C ALA A 86 1.36 9.56 7.48
N ALA A 87 0.27 9.40 8.24
CA ALA A 87 -0.97 10.13 8.01
C ALA A 87 -0.75 11.65 8.06
N GLY A 88 -0.01 12.12 9.08
CA GLY A 88 0.36 13.53 9.22
C GLY A 88 1.22 14.04 8.06
N ALA A 89 2.23 13.27 7.66
CA ALA A 89 3.09 13.61 6.52
C ALA A 89 2.31 13.67 5.20
N ILE A 90 1.45 12.68 4.91
CA ILE A 90 0.62 12.65 3.70
C ILE A 90 -0.29 13.89 3.67
N LYS A 91 -0.97 14.17 4.79
CA LYS A 91 -1.83 15.35 4.91
C LYS A 91 -1.06 16.62 4.59
N SER A 92 0.11 16.81 5.19
CA SER A 92 0.96 17.99 4.97
C SER A 92 1.37 18.14 3.51
N VAL A 93 1.74 17.05 2.83
CA VAL A 93 2.16 17.10 1.42
C VAL A 93 0.97 17.39 0.49
N PHE A 94 -0.20 16.82 0.77
CA PHE A 94 -1.41 17.09 -0.01
C PHE A 94 -1.90 18.52 0.19
N ASP A 95 -1.92 19.04 1.42
CA ASP A 95 -2.27 20.43 1.71
C ASP A 95 -1.33 21.39 0.99
N ALA A 96 -0.01 21.13 1.03
CA ALA A 96 0.99 21.93 0.33
C ALA A 96 0.82 21.90 -1.21
N LYS A 97 0.20 20.85 -1.75
CA LYS A 97 -0.14 20.73 -3.17
C LYS A 97 -1.51 21.32 -3.52
N GLY A 98 -2.21 21.93 -2.56
CA GLY A 98 -3.48 22.63 -2.77
C GLY A 98 -4.74 21.76 -2.68
N TYR A 99 -4.64 20.56 -2.11
CA TYR A 99 -5.80 19.69 -1.89
C TYR A 99 -6.47 20.01 -0.55
N THR A 100 -7.79 19.85 -0.47
CA THR A 100 -8.52 19.91 0.80
C THR A 100 -8.52 18.51 1.40
N THR A 101 -7.80 18.32 2.51
CA THR A 101 -7.64 17.00 3.13
C THR A 101 -8.42 16.87 4.44
N ARG A 102 -9.00 15.69 4.65
CA ARG A 102 -9.54 15.24 5.94
C ARG A 102 -8.89 13.91 6.30
N VAL A 103 -8.15 13.85 7.41
CA VAL A 103 -7.66 12.58 7.94
C VAL A 103 -8.77 11.95 8.78
N ILE A 104 -9.08 10.68 8.55
CA ILE A 104 -10.01 9.91 9.38
C ILE A 104 -9.21 9.31 10.52
N ALA A 105 -9.32 9.92 11.70
CA ALA A 105 -8.62 9.48 12.89
C ALA A 105 -9.33 8.29 13.55
N PRO A 106 -8.63 7.46 14.33
CA PRO A 106 -9.26 6.36 15.07
C PRO A 106 -10.45 6.81 15.95
N ALA A 107 -10.37 8.00 16.55
CA ALA A 107 -11.45 8.58 17.35
C ALA A 107 -12.74 8.84 16.55
N ASP A 108 -12.63 9.15 15.25
CA ASP A 108 -13.80 9.32 14.37
C ASP A 108 -14.55 7.98 14.16
N LEU A 109 -13.82 6.87 14.21
CA LEU A 109 -14.38 5.53 14.04
C LEU A 109 -15.08 5.02 15.32
N GLU A 110 -14.64 5.49 16.49
CA GLU A 110 -15.27 5.17 17.77
C GLU A 110 -16.61 5.89 17.95
N THR A 111 -16.75 7.09 17.38
CA THR A 111 -17.94 7.93 17.51
C THR A 111 -19.04 7.60 16.50
N SER A 112 -18.74 6.88 15.41
CA SER A 112 -19.70 6.51 14.37
C SER A 112 -19.53 5.05 13.93
N ALA A 113 -20.41 4.18 14.42
CA ALA A 113 -20.46 2.78 14.00
C ALA A 113 -20.67 2.62 12.47
N PRO A 114 -21.55 3.39 11.80
CA PRO A 114 -21.68 3.32 10.34
C PRO A 114 -20.39 3.69 9.60
N LEU A 115 -19.71 4.76 10.03
CA LEU A 115 -18.44 5.18 9.43
C LEU A 115 -17.38 4.08 9.57
N ARG A 116 -17.26 3.49 10.76
CA ARG A 116 -16.35 2.36 11.01
C ARG A 116 -16.61 1.20 10.06
N THR A 117 -17.88 0.79 9.89
CA THR A 117 -18.22 -0.30 8.97
C THR A 117 -17.83 0.02 7.52
N MET A 118 -18.05 1.25 7.06
CA MET A 118 -17.69 1.66 5.70
C MET A 118 -16.17 1.70 5.49
N VAL A 119 -15.43 2.24 6.46
CA VAL A 119 -13.95 2.30 6.43
C VAL A 119 -13.33 0.90 6.43
N VAL A 120 -13.86 -0.02 7.24
CA VAL A 120 -13.40 -1.43 7.25
C VAL A 120 -13.61 -2.07 5.87
N LYS A 121 -14.83 -1.98 5.31
CA LYS A 121 -15.13 -2.56 4.00
C LYS A 121 -14.24 -2.00 2.88
N ALA A 122 -14.00 -0.68 2.89
CA ALA A 122 -13.13 -0.05 1.90
C ALA A 122 -11.67 -0.53 2.04
N ASN A 123 -11.17 -0.66 3.28
CA ASN A 123 -9.82 -1.17 3.54
C ASN A 123 -9.63 -2.64 3.17
N ASP A 124 -10.62 -3.49 3.46
CA ASP A 124 -10.59 -4.91 3.12
C ASP A 124 -10.51 -5.10 1.61
N ARG A 125 -11.42 -4.42 0.88
CA ARG A 125 -11.43 -4.48 -0.58
C ARG A 125 -10.16 -3.92 -1.20
N TYR A 126 -9.64 -2.82 -0.65
CA TYR A 126 -8.35 -2.31 -1.10
C TYR A 126 -7.19 -3.27 -0.79
N GLY A 127 -7.22 -3.99 0.33
CA GLY A 127 -6.22 -5.01 0.65
C GLY A 127 -6.13 -6.09 -0.43
N GLU A 128 -7.27 -6.56 -0.94
CA GLU A 128 -7.34 -7.54 -2.04
C GLU A 128 -6.78 -6.98 -3.35
N GLU A 129 -7.11 -5.72 -3.68
CA GLU A 129 -6.65 -5.08 -4.92
C GLU A 129 -5.19 -4.66 -4.85
N TRP A 130 -4.71 -4.22 -3.68
CA TRP A 130 -3.34 -3.77 -3.47
C TRP A 130 -2.32 -4.85 -3.86
N ALA A 131 -2.54 -6.11 -3.46
CA ALA A 131 -1.67 -7.22 -3.85
C ALA A 131 -1.58 -7.38 -5.38
N LYS A 132 -2.69 -7.16 -6.10
CA LYS A 132 -2.73 -7.23 -7.57
C LYS A 132 -2.02 -6.03 -8.21
N ILE A 133 -2.22 -4.84 -7.64
CA ILE A 133 -1.57 -3.60 -8.09
C ILE A 133 -0.05 -3.71 -7.90
N LEU A 134 0.41 -4.28 -6.78
CA LEU A 134 1.84 -4.52 -6.54
C LEU A 134 2.48 -5.38 -7.64
N TYR A 135 1.76 -6.40 -8.12
CA TYR A 135 2.25 -7.28 -9.17
C TYR A 135 2.22 -6.63 -10.57
N ARG A 136 1.20 -5.82 -10.86
CA ARG A 136 1.01 -5.19 -12.18
C ARG A 136 0.61 -3.71 -12.07
N PRO A 137 1.48 -2.83 -11.54
CA PRO A 137 1.12 -1.43 -11.33
C PRO A 137 0.90 -0.68 -12.65
N GLY A 138 1.52 -1.17 -13.74
CA GLY A 138 1.32 -0.65 -15.10
C GLY A 138 -0.11 -0.76 -15.64
N ARG A 139 -1.00 -1.53 -14.99
CA ARG A 139 -2.41 -1.69 -15.36
C ARG A 139 -3.35 -0.68 -14.69
N VAL A 140 -2.86 0.15 -13.77
CA VAL A 140 -3.67 1.22 -13.15
C VAL A 140 -4.26 2.19 -14.18
N PRO A 141 -3.54 2.65 -15.22
CA PRO A 141 -4.12 3.51 -16.25
C PRO A 141 -5.30 2.88 -17.02
N GLU A 142 -5.40 1.55 -17.02
CA GLU A 142 -6.49 0.80 -17.67
C GLU A 142 -7.75 0.68 -16.79
N ARG A 143 -7.75 1.23 -15.57
CA ARG A 143 -8.86 1.18 -14.59
C ARG A 143 -9.32 -0.23 -14.22
N LEU A 144 -8.40 -1.20 -14.23
CA LEU A 144 -8.72 -2.59 -13.87
C LEU A 144 -8.81 -2.83 -12.35
N TYR A 145 -8.40 -1.85 -11.54
CA TYR A 145 -8.38 -1.95 -10.09
C TYR A 145 -9.38 -0.99 -9.47
N GLY A 146 -10.07 -1.42 -8.42
CA GLY A 146 -11.09 -0.60 -7.79
C GLY A 146 -11.59 -1.14 -6.46
N VAL A 147 -11.89 -0.21 -5.55
CA VAL A 147 -12.58 -0.49 -4.29
C VAL A 147 -14.11 -0.58 -4.51
N GLY A 148 -14.61 0.00 -5.61
CA GLY A 148 -16.00 -0.11 -6.04
C GLY A 148 -16.98 0.60 -5.09
N ASP A 149 -18.18 0.04 -4.94
CA ASP A 149 -19.29 0.62 -4.16
C ASP A 149 -18.91 1.00 -2.72
N ALA A 150 -17.97 0.28 -2.10
CA ALA A 150 -17.53 0.60 -0.75
C ALA A 150 -16.88 1.98 -0.68
N ALA A 151 -16.06 2.34 -1.68
CA ALA A 151 -15.45 3.67 -1.77
C ALA A 151 -16.49 4.74 -2.12
N ILE A 152 -17.42 4.43 -3.04
CA ILE A 152 -18.48 5.38 -3.44
C ILE A 152 -19.35 5.77 -2.24
N ARG A 153 -19.81 4.79 -1.47
CA ARG A 153 -20.63 5.03 -0.27
C ARG A 153 -19.87 5.81 0.79
N LEU A 154 -18.59 5.48 1.01
CA LEU A 154 -17.75 6.19 1.98
C LEU A 154 -17.47 7.63 1.56
N CYS A 155 -17.19 7.89 0.27
CA CYS A 155 -17.01 9.25 -0.24
C CYS A 155 -18.27 10.08 -0.12
N SER A 156 -19.42 9.48 -0.45
CA SER A 156 -20.74 10.10 -0.31
C SER A 156 -21.03 10.45 1.15
N PHE A 157 -20.77 9.54 2.08
CA PHE A 157 -20.96 9.76 3.52
C PHE A 157 -20.04 10.86 4.10
N LEU A 158 -18.80 10.94 3.60
CA LEU A 158 -17.81 11.92 4.06
C LEU A 158 -17.86 13.25 3.30
N GLU A 159 -18.70 13.36 2.26
CA GLU A 159 -18.78 14.49 1.35
C GLU A 159 -17.40 14.87 0.76
N VAL A 160 -16.69 13.88 0.23
CA VAL A 160 -15.38 14.05 -0.43
C VAL A 160 -15.42 13.52 -1.86
N ASP A 161 -14.51 14.03 -2.69
CA ASP A 161 -14.42 13.64 -4.10
C ASP A 161 -13.69 12.29 -4.28
N GLY A 162 -12.90 11.88 -3.28
CA GLY A 162 -12.13 10.63 -3.35
C GLY A 162 -11.47 10.25 -2.04
N LEU A 163 -10.88 9.05 -2.05
CA LEU A 163 -10.16 8.47 -0.91
C LEU A 163 -8.68 8.34 -1.20
N VAL A 164 -7.88 8.52 -0.17
CA VAL A 164 -6.47 8.15 -0.16
C VAL A 164 -6.30 6.97 0.80
N LEU A 165 -5.88 5.84 0.25
CA LEU A 165 -5.64 4.58 0.97
C LEU A 165 -4.16 4.28 0.94
N VAL A 166 -3.59 3.95 2.10
CA VAL A 166 -2.14 3.79 2.24
C VAL A 166 -1.79 2.48 2.94
N ARG A 167 -0.84 1.76 2.35
CA ARG A 167 -0.17 0.61 2.97
C ARG A 167 1.29 0.95 3.19
N ILE A 168 1.80 0.60 4.36
CA ILE A 168 3.19 0.79 4.76
C ILE A 168 3.76 -0.59 5.04
N GLN A 169 4.91 -0.89 4.45
CA GLN A 169 5.71 -2.05 4.79
C GLN A 169 7.02 -1.55 5.39
N ALA A 170 7.26 -1.88 6.65
CA ALA A 170 8.48 -1.51 7.34
C ALA A 170 9.22 -2.79 7.73
N VAL A 171 10.33 -3.07 7.04
CA VAL A 171 11.13 -4.28 7.24
C VAL A 171 12.37 -3.92 8.04
N GLY A 172 12.45 -4.49 9.24
CA GLY A 172 13.57 -4.35 10.16
C GLY A 172 14.43 -5.61 10.21
N VAL A 173 15.68 -5.51 9.76
CA VAL A 173 16.64 -6.61 9.81
C VAL A 173 17.48 -6.49 11.08
N SER A 174 17.64 -7.59 11.83
CA SER A 174 18.46 -7.61 13.03
C SER A 174 19.96 -7.54 12.71
N LYS A 175 20.74 -6.88 13.59
CA LYS A 175 22.19 -6.71 13.41
C LYS A 175 22.92 -8.05 13.24
N GLY A 176 22.55 -9.07 14.03
CA GLY A 176 23.16 -10.39 13.97
C GLY A 176 23.08 -11.03 12.58
N LYS A 177 21.95 -10.90 11.88
CA LYS A 177 21.77 -11.46 10.52
C LYS A 177 22.52 -10.64 9.47
N ALA A 178 22.50 -9.31 9.59
CA ALA A 178 23.27 -8.44 8.70
C ALA A 178 24.77 -8.75 8.79
N THR A 179 25.28 -9.01 10.00
CA THR A 179 26.66 -9.43 10.25
C THR A 179 26.94 -10.84 9.74
N MET A 180 26.08 -11.83 10.04
CA MET A 180 26.26 -13.21 9.56
C MET A 180 26.26 -13.29 8.03
N ARG A 181 25.33 -12.63 7.34
CA ARG A 181 25.30 -12.64 5.87
C ARG A 181 26.43 -11.85 5.21
N ALA A 182 26.94 -10.81 5.89
CA ALA A 182 28.16 -10.12 5.46
C ALA A 182 29.40 -11.03 5.56
N ILE A 183 29.42 -11.96 6.52
CA ILE A 183 30.47 -12.98 6.64
C ILE A 183 30.33 -14.05 5.54
N PHE A 184 29.10 -14.44 5.17
CA PHE A 184 28.82 -15.47 4.16
C PHE A 184 28.67 -14.95 2.71
N GLY A 185 29.06 -13.70 2.40
CA GLY A 185 29.14 -13.19 1.03
C GLY A 185 27.82 -12.96 0.28
N SER A 186 26.67 -13.07 0.94
CA SER A 186 25.35 -12.81 0.32
C SER A 186 24.98 -11.32 0.33
N SER A 187 24.10 -10.88 -0.58
CA SER A 187 23.59 -9.50 -0.58
C SER A 187 23.01 -9.14 0.80
N ARG A 188 23.46 -8.02 1.36
CA ARG A 188 23.05 -7.60 2.71
C ARG A 188 21.54 -7.36 2.70
N PRO A 189 20.75 -8.05 3.55
CA PRO A 189 19.36 -7.68 3.73
C PRO A 189 19.32 -6.25 4.30
N THR A 190 18.75 -5.32 3.53
CA THR A 190 18.61 -3.92 3.92
C THR A 190 17.30 -3.75 4.68
N SER A 191 17.35 -3.02 5.80
CA SER A 191 16.09 -2.55 6.40
C SER A 191 15.53 -1.44 5.52
N TYR A 192 14.22 -1.38 5.36
CA TYR A 192 13.58 -0.40 4.52
C TYR A 192 12.19 -0.04 5.03
N ALA A 193 11.73 1.13 4.62
CA ALA A 193 10.33 1.50 4.66
C ALA A 193 9.84 1.66 3.23
N ARG A 194 8.69 1.07 2.93
CA ARG A 194 7.96 1.23 1.68
C ARG A 194 6.58 1.76 2.00
N LEU A 195 6.11 2.71 1.21
CA LEU A 195 4.77 3.25 1.29
C LEU A 195 4.12 3.15 -0.08
N ASP A 196 2.93 2.55 -0.13
CA ASP A 196 2.11 2.46 -1.32
C ASP A 196 0.80 3.21 -1.07
N LEU A 197 0.57 4.24 -1.90
CA LEU A 197 -0.56 5.15 -1.81
C LEU A 197 -1.43 4.97 -3.06
N ALA A 198 -2.71 4.64 -2.86
CA ALA A 198 -3.71 4.64 -3.89
C ALA A 198 -4.67 5.82 -3.72
N VAL A 199 -5.04 6.44 -4.83
CA VAL A 199 -6.09 7.45 -4.91
C VAL A 199 -7.28 6.86 -5.64
N ILE A 200 -8.42 6.88 -4.96
CA ILE A 200 -9.69 6.33 -5.45
C ILE A 200 -10.63 7.48 -5.80
N ASP A 201 -11.25 7.43 -6.99
CA ASP A 201 -12.32 8.36 -7.35
C ASP A 201 -13.62 7.98 -6.63
N GLY A 202 -14.24 8.96 -5.96
CA GLY A 202 -15.45 8.74 -5.17
C GLY A 202 -16.71 8.52 -6.00
N ARG A 203 -16.67 8.79 -7.32
CA ARG A 203 -17.81 8.55 -8.22
C ARG A 203 -17.83 7.13 -8.78
N THR A 204 -16.67 6.62 -9.14
CA THR A 204 -16.53 5.30 -9.80
C THR A 204 -16.01 4.21 -8.86
N GLY A 205 -15.35 4.58 -7.77
CA GLY A 205 -14.64 3.64 -6.89
C GLY A 205 -13.40 3.03 -7.53
N ALA A 206 -12.95 3.53 -8.69
CA ALA A 206 -11.77 3.05 -9.40
C ALA A 206 -10.49 3.66 -8.81
N VAL A 207 -9.38 2.90 -8.89
CA VAL A 207 -8.04 3.42 -8.58
C VAL A 207 -7.60 4.29 -9.76
N GLU A 208 -7.53 5.59 -9.55
CA GLU A 208 -7.13 6.56 -10.58
C GLU A 208 -5.64 6.91 -10.52
N GLY A 209 -5.01 6.69 -9.36
CA GLY A 209 -3.59 6.91 -9.15
C GLY A 209 -3.01 5.93 -8.14
N PHE A 210 -1.82 5.42 -8.44
CA PHE A 210 -1.05 4.58 -7.54
C PHE A 210 0.40 5.06 -7.47
N PHE A 211 0.86 5.40 -6.28
CA PHE A 211 2.16 6.01 -6.01
C PHE A 211 2.88 5.17 -4.98
N SER A 212 4.16 4.92 -5.20
CA SER A 212 4.95 4.10 -4.29
C SER A 212 6.24 4.84 -3.98
N GLY A 213 6.63 4.81 -2.70
CA GLY A 213 7.87 5.38 -2.19
C GLY A 213 8.66 4.32 -1.45
N PHE A 214 9.98 4.39 -1.59
CA PHE A 214 10.92 3.52 -0.91
C PHE A 214 11.96 4.36 -0.21
N GLU A 215 12.30 4.01 1.03
CA GLU A 215 13.37 4.63 1.80
C GLU A 215 14.22 3.52 2.45
N PRO A 216 15.49 3.34 2.01
CA PRO A 216 16.42 2.46 2.71
C PRO A 216 16.75 3.06 4.07
N THR A 217 16.65 2.26 5.13
CA THR A 217 16.79 2.75 6.50
C THR A 217 17.40 1.69 7.41
N SER A 218 17.33 1.87 8.72
CA SER A 218 17.74 0.88 9.72
C SER A 218 16.61 0.61 10.69
N LEU A 219 16.57 -0.60 11.27
CA LEU A 219 15.63 -0.94 12.35
C LEU A 219 15.63 0.11 13.48
N ARG A 220 16.79 0.68 13.81
CA ARG A 220 16.92 1.73 14.82
C ARG A 220 16.23 3.03 14.40
N GLN A 221 16.30 3.40 13.13
CA GLN A 221 15.64 4.60 12.62
C GLN A 221 14.13 4.42 12.54
N ILE A 222 13.65 3.27 12.07
CA ILE A 222 12.21 2.98 12.02
C ILE A 222 11.59 3.07 13.43
N THR A 223 12.27 2.53 14.43
CA THR A 223 11.76 2.48 15.81
C THR A 223 11.98 3.77 16.62
N ARG A 224 13.10 4.49 16.43
CA ARG A 224 13.43 5.68 17.24
C ARG A 224 13.13 7.01 16.56
N LYS A 225 12.99 7.02 15.24
CA LYS A 225 12.75 8.23 14.43
C LYS A 225 11.67 7.98 13.37
N PRO A 226 10.48 7.48 13.76
CA PRO A 226 9.43 7.12 12.80
C PRO A 226 8.99 8.33 11.96
N SER A 227 8.86 9.51 12.55
CA SER A 227 8.52 10.77 11.86
C SER A 227 9.45 11.09 10.69
N ARG A 228 10.77 10.97 10.90
CA ARG A 228 11.77 11.20 9.86
C ARG A 228 11.63 10.18 8.72
N VAL A 229 11.54 8.89 9.05
CA VAL A 229 11.46 7.83 8.02
C VAL A 229 10.15 7.94 7.24
N MET A 230 9.03 8.20 7.93
CA MET A 230 7.72 8.36 7.30
C MET A 230 7.66 9.62 6.44
N GLY A 231 8.20 10.75 6.90
CA GLY A 231 8.33 11.96 6.07
C GLY A 231 9.09 11.68 4.78
N GLN A 232 10.26 11.04 4.87
CA GLN A 232 11.08 10.73 3.69
C GLN A 232 10.40 9.76 2.72
N VAL A 233 9.77 8.68 3.21
CA VAL A 233 9.11 7.72 2.32
C VAL A 233 7.85 8.31 1.67
N VAL A 234 7.11 9.16 2.39
CA VAL A 234 5.96 9.91 1.86
C VAL A 234 6.41 10.89 0.79
N ASP A 235 7.47 11.65 1.05
CA ASP A 235 8.05 12.57 0.06
C ASP A 235 8.50 11.82 -1.19
N ASN A 236 9.15 10.66 -1.04
CA ASN A 236 9.56 9.83 -2.17
C ASN A 236 8.35 9.28 -2.96
N ALA A 237 7.27 8.88 -2.28
CA ALA A 237 6.06 8.38 -2.93
C ALA A 237 5.31 9.49 -3.69
N ILE A 238 5.14 10.65 -3.07
CA ILE A 238 4.22 11.70 -3.54
C ILE A 238 4.94 12.78 -4.36
N ARG A 239 6.28 12.71 -4.51
CA ARG A 239 7.05 13.65 -5.35
C ARG A 239 6.46 13.84 -6.74
N GLY A 240 6.02 12.75 -7.37
CA GLY A 240 5.41 12.73 -8.70
C GLY A 240 3.95 13.18 -8.78
N TYR A 241 3.29 13.34 -7.63
CA TYR A 241 1.87 13.66 -7.56
C TYR A 241 1.60 15.08 -8.06
N PRO A 242 0.62 15.28 -8.98
CA PRO A 242 0.33 16.59 -9.54
C PRO A 242 -0.24 17.54 -8.47
N ALA A 243 0.12 18.83 -8.56
CA ALA A 243 -0.55 19.86 -7.76
C ALA A 243 -2.03 19.98 -8.17
N ALA A 244 -2.88 20.50 -7.27
CA ALA A 244 -4.32 20.57 -7.49
C ALA A 244 -4.70 21.38 -8.74
N ASP A 245 -3.95 22.45 -9.01
CA ASP A 245 -4.09 23.34 -10.16
C ASP A 245 -3.45 22.81 -11.47
N MET A 246 -2.55 21.83 -11.38
CA MET A 246 -1.79 21.31 -12.52
C MET A 246 -2.68 20.47 -13.46
N VAL A 247 -2.80 20.87 -14.72
CA VAL A 247 -3.44 20.07 -15.76
C VAL A 247 -2.38 19.58 -16.73
N ARG A 248 -2.23 18.25 -16.87
CA ARG A 248 -1.34 17.67 -17.88
C ARG A 248 -2.16 17.21 -19.08
N THR A 249 -1.92 17.80 -20.23
CA THR A 249 -2.47 17.33 -21.50
C THR A 249 -1.57 16.27 -22.10
N PHE A 250 -1.99 15.00 -22.04
CA PHE A 250 -1.32 13.94 -22.77
C PHE A 250 -1.90 13.84 -24.19
N LYS A 251 -1.03 13.77 -25.21
CA LYS A 251 -1.45 13.23 -26.52
C LYS A 251 -1.88 11.78 -26.26
N LYS A 252 -3.16 11.45 -26.52
CA LYS A 252 -3.73 10.09 -26.42
C LYS A 252 -2.65 9.07 -26.79
N ARG A 253 -2.20 8.27 -25.83
CA ARG A 253 -1.46 7.06 -26.18
C ARG A 253 -2.43 6.24 -27.04
N LYS A 254 -2.05 5.92 -28.29
CA LYS A 254 -2.82 4.97 -29.10
C LYS A 254 -3.02 3.74 -28.20
N ALA A 255 -4.27 3.40 -27.92
CA ALA A 255 -4.60 2.16 -27.26
C ALA A 255 -3.90 1.05 -28.05
N THR A 256 -2.85 0.47 -27.50
CA THR A 256 -2.31 -0.77 -28.02
C THR A 256 -3.40 -1.78 -27.73
N VAL A 257 -4.18 -2.11 -28.75
CA VAL A 257 -5.05 -3.29 -28.74
C VAL A 257 -4.14 -4.42 -28.30
N VAL A 258 -4.39 -4.95 -27.11
CA VAL A 258 -3.76 -6.18 -26.65
C VAL A 258 -4.42 -7.26 -27.49
N GLU A 259 -3.91 -7.43 -28.71
CA GLU A 259 -4.01 -8.69 -29.41
C GLU A 259 -3.39 -9.71 -28.46
N SER A 260 -4.15 -10.74 -28.14
CA SER A 260 -3.76 -11.82 -27.24
C SER A 260 -2.53 -12.53 -27.80
N ALA A 261 -1.36 -11.95 -27.56
CA ALA A 261 -0.08 -12.57 -27.82
C ALA A 261 0.09 -13.68 -26.78
N SER A 262 0.02 -14.91 -27.29
CA SER A 262 0.46 -16.14 -26.64
C SER A 262 1.65 -15.89 -25.71
N LEU A 263 1.47 -16.28 -24.44
CA LEU A 263 2.50 -16.36 -23.42
C LEU A 263 3.76 -17.03 -24.01
N SER A 264 4.79 -16.24 -24.25
CA SER A 264 6.17 -16.71 -24.30
C SER A 264 6.92 -15.88 -23.27
N ASP A 265 7.00 -16.44 -22.07
CA ASP A 265 7.73 -15.88 -20.94
C ASP A 265 9.24 -15.99 -21.22
N PRO A 266 10.00 -14.89 -21.29
CA PRO A 266 11.44 -14.93 -21.55
C PRO A 266 12.25 -15.32 -20.29
N ARG A 267 11.62 -15.95 -19.28
CA ARG A 267 12.25 -16.49 -18.08
C ARG A 267 11.91 -17.96 -17.81
N ALA A 268 11.62 -18.74 -18.85
CA ALA A 268 11.60 -20.20 -18.73
C ALA A 268 13.04 -20.70 -18.47
N ASP A 269 13.39 -20.85 -17.20
CA ASP A 269 14.52 -21.67 -16.78
C ASP A 269 14.17 -23.13 -17.16
N PRO A 270 14.95 -23.81 -18.01
CA PRO A 270 14.64 -25.16 -18.49
C PRO A 270 14.77 -26.25 -17.40
N SER A 271 14.88 -25.86 -16.12
CA SER A 271 15.03 -26.75 -14.97
C SER A 271 13.89 -26.68 -13.95
N ASP A 272 12.77 -26.04 -14.29
CA ASP A 272 11.60 -25.95 -13.40
C ASP A 272 10.82 -27.29 -13.34
N PRO A 273 10.84 -28.02 -12.20
CA PRO A 273 10.19 -29.33 -12.06
C PRO A 273 8.65 -29.28 -12.16
N VAL A 274 8.06 -28.09 -12.23
CA VAL A 274 6.61 -27.90 -12.42
C VAL A 274 6.19 -28.18 -13.87
N GLN A 275 7.06 -27.91 -14.86
CA GLN A 275 6.74 -28.18 -16.26
C GLN A 275 6.72 -29.69 -16.58
N ASP A 276 7.60 -30.47 -15.94
CA ASP A 276 7.63 -31.93 -16.09
C ASP A 276 6.34 -32.61 -15.59
N PHE A 277 5.65 -31.98 -14.63
CA PHE A 277 4.41 -32.51 -14.08
C PHE A 277 3.21 -32.33 -15.02
N GLU A 278 3.13 -31.20 -15.75
CA GLU A 278 2.10 -30.97 -16.76
C GLU A 278 2.28 -31.90 -17.98
N VAL A 279 3.52 -32.16 -18.39
CA VAL A 279 3.83 -33.10 -19.48
C VAL A 279 3.44 -34.53 -19.12
N LEU A 280 3.69 -34.94 -17.87
CA LEU A 280 3.30 -36.27 -17.37
C LEU A 280 1.78 -36.46 -17.26
N LEU A 281 1.03 -35.40 -16.92
CA LEU A 281 -0.43 -35.44 -16.86
C LEU A 281 -1.06 -35.54 -18.27
N GLN A 282 -0.50 -34.85 -19.26
CA GLN A 282 -0.99 -34.92 -20.64
C GLN A 282 -0.70 -36.29 -21.29
N GLN A 283 0.42 -36.93 -20.96
CA GLN A 283 0.72 -38.29 -21.44
C GLN A 283 -0.20 -39.35 -20.83
N ARG A 284 -0.74 -39.14 -19.62
CA ARG A 284 -1.70 -40.06 -19.00
C ARG A 284 -3.13 -39.95 -19.52
N GLN A 285 -3.51 -38.83 -20.14
CA GLN A 285 -4.84 -38.64 -20.74
C GLN A 285 -4.94 -39.13 -22.19
N LYS A 286 -3.82 -39.54 -22.81
CA LYS A 286 -3.77 -40.09 -24.17
C LYS A 286 -3.54 -41.61 -24.24
N LYS A 287 -3.78 -42.33 -23.15
CA LYS A 287 -3.87 -43.80 -23.15
C LYS A 287 -5.26 -44.25 -22.72
#